data_AF-A0A851CNE9-F1
#
_entry.id   AF-A0A851CNE9-F1
#
_cell.length_a   1.000
_cell.length_b   1.000
_cell.length_c   1.000
_cell.angle_alpha   90.00
_cell.angle_beta   90.00
_cell.angle_gamma   90.00
#
_symmetry.space_group_name_H-M   'P 1'
#
loop_
_entity.id
_entity.type
_entity.pdbx_description
1 polymer ?
#
loop_
_entity_poly.entity_id
_entity_poly.type
_entity_poly.pdbx_seq_one_letter_code
_entity_poly.pdbx_strand_id
1 'polypeptide(L)'
;RRPASEGTALIQRSRLPSIQDFKWRVDVAISTSSLARALQPSILMMMKLSDGTAHRFEVPVAKFQELRYNVALILKEMNDLEKRSILKIQD
;
A
#
# COMPACT_ATOMS: atom_id res chain seq x y z
N ARG A 1 34.12 -20.89 -24.22
CA ARG A 1 33.12 -21.45 -23.28
C ARG A 1 33.05 -20.48 -22.10
N ARG A 2 32.11 -19.51 -22.10
CA ARG A 2 31.99 -18.48 -21.05
C ARG A 2 31.07 -19.00 -19.94
N PRO A 3 31.45 -18.95 -18.65
CA PRO A 3 30.53 -19.17 -17.54
C PRO A 3 29.78 -17.85 -17.28
N ALA A 4 28.46 -17.86 -17.43
CA ALA A 4 27.60 -16.70 -17.17
C ALA A 4 26.49 -17.14 -16.22
N SER A 5 26.85 -17.42 -14.98
CA SER A 5 25.87 -17.81 -13.95
C SER A 5 26.42 -17.62 -12.54
N GLU A 6 26.95 -16.42 -12.26
CA GLU A 6 27.24 -15.98 -10.87
C GLU A 6 26.54 -14.64 -10.51
N GLY A 7 25.96 -13.93 -11.49
CA GLY A 7 25.30 -12.64 -11.26
C GLY A 7 23.85 -12.70 -10.76
N THR A 8 23.19 -13.87 -10.81
CA THR A 8 21.78 -14.01 -10.43
C THR A 8 21.55 -14.41 -8.97
N ALA A 9 22.59 -14.85 -8.26
CA ALA A 9 22.46 -15.38 -6.89
C ALA A 9 22.32 -14.30 -5.80
N LEU A 10 22.77 -13.06 -6.05
CA LEU A 10 22.74 -11.98 -5.03
C LEU A 10 21.36 -11.31 -4.86
N ILE A 11 20.43 -11.50 -5.79
CA ILE A 11 19.11 -10.86 -5.77
C ILE A 11 18.05 -11.71 -5.06
N GLN A 12 18.37 -12.96 -4.72
CA GLN A 12 17.49 -13.83 -3.93
C GLN A 12 17.59 -13.52 -2.42
N ARG A 13 17.59 -12.23 -2.06
CA ARG A 13 17.14 -11.83 -0.73
C ARG A 13 15.66 -12.19 -0.66
N SER A 14 15.25 -12.87 0.41
CA SER A 14 13.83 -13.16 0.71
C SER A 14 13.05 -11.84 0.78
N ARG A 15 12.58 -11.37 -0.37
CA ARG A 15 11.83 -10.14 -0.53
C ARG A 15 10.41 -10.43 -0.07
N LEU A 16 9.91 -9.57 0.82
CA LEU A 16 8.49 -9.59 1.16
C LEU A 16 7.67 -9.37 -0.12
N PRO A 17 6.49 -10.00 -0.25
CA PRO A 17 5.61 -9.75 -1.38
C PRO A 17 5.32 -8.25 -1.51
N SER A 18 5.70 -7.68 -2.65
CA SER A 18 5.32 -6.31 -3.02
C SER A 18 3.86 -6.24 -3.49
N ILE A 19 3.26 -5.05 -3.35
CA ILE A 19 1.93 -4.74 -3.88
C ILE A 19 2.02 -4.52 -5.40
N GLN A 20 1.25 -5.27 -6.19
CA GLN A 20 1.16 -5.14 -7.65
C GLN A 20 -0.03 -4.31 -8.11
N ASP A 21 -1.18 -4.45 -7.45
CA ASP A 21 -2.41 -3.71 -7.75
C ASP A 21 -3.11 -3.36 -6.43
N PHE A 22 -3.64 -2.15 -6.32
CA PHE A 22 -4.40 -1.68 -5.15
C PHE A 22 -5.59 -0.84 -5.60
N LYS A 23 -6.79 -1.30 -5.27
CA LYS A 23 -8.06 -0.66 -5.63
C LYS A 23 -8.93 -0.52 -4.40
N TRP A 24 -9.62 0.61 -4.30
CA TRP A 24 -10.55 0.88 -3.24
C TRP A 24 -11.80 1.58 -3.78
N ARG A 25 -12.93 1.39 -3.11
CA ARG A 25 -14.17 2.12 -3.39
C ARG A 25 -14.88 2.44 -2.08
N VAL A 26 -15.63 3.54 -2.08
CA VAL A 26 -16.50 3.93 -0.98
C VAL A 26 -17.93 3.61 -1.37
N ASP A 27 -18.58 2.77 -0.58
CA ASP A 27 -19.97 2.40 -0.76
C ASP A 27 -20.81 3.22 0.24
N VAL A 28 -21.86 3.90 -0.23
CA VAL A 28 -22.80 4.67 0.59
C VAL A 28 -24.20 4.10 0.38
N ALA A 29 -24.78 3.52 1.43
CA ALA A 29 -26.18 3.11 1.42
C ALA A 29 -27.05 4.33 1.70
N ILE A 30 -28.07 4.59 0.90
CA ILE A 30 -29.07 5.66 1.11
C ILE A 30 -30.40 4.99 1.45
N SER A 31 -31.01 5.34 2.59
CA SER A 31 -32.35 4.86 2.98
C SER A 31 -33.27 6.01 3.35
N THR A 32 -34.51 5.96 2.86
CA THR A 32 -35.57 6.95 3.09
C THR A 32 -36.50 6.59 4.25
N SER A 33 -36.34 5.42 4.88
CA SER A 33 -37.06 5.02 6.08
C SER A 33 -36.20 5.20 7.34
N SER A 34 -36.84 5.54 8.46
CA SER A 34 -36.22 5.92 9.74
C SER A 34 -35.35 4.85 10.42
N LEU A 35 -35.20 3.66 9.82
CA LEU A 35 -34.27 2.61 10.27
C LEU A 35 -32.85 2.96 9.80
N ALA A 36 -32.26 3.91 10.52
CA ALA A 36 -31.06 4.66 10.19
C ALA A 36 -29.76 3.84 10.18
N ARG A 37 -29.56 3.01 9.15
CA ARG A 37 -28.20 2.72 8.60
C ARG A 37 -27.93 3.48 7.29
N ALA A 38 -28.85 4.38 6.93
CA ALA A 38 -28.97 5.14 5.70
C ALA A 38 -27.78 6.04 5.30
N LEU A 39 -26.70 6.10 6.09
CA LEU A 39 -25.59 7.04 5.91
C LEU A 39 -24.26 6.50 6.46
N GLN A 40 -24.12 5.20 6.72
CA GLN A 40 -22.83 4.65 7.16
C GLN A 40 -21.99 4.27 5.93
N PRO A 41 -20.97 5.06 5.56
CA PRO A 41 -20.05 4.67 4.50
C PRO A 41 -19.24 3.44 4.90
N SER A 42 -19.10 2.51 3.96
CA SER A 42 -18.14 1.41 4.04
C SER A 42 -17.10 1.54 2.93
N ILE A 43 -15.89 1.04 3.17
CA ILE A 43 -14.81 1.08 2.19
C ILE A 43 -14.39 -0.33 1.89
N LEU A 44 -14.51 -0.74 0.64
CA LEU A 44 -14.01 -2.03 0.19
C LEU A 44 -12.62 -1.84 -0.42
N MET A 45 -11.65 -2.59 0.10
CA MET A 45 -10.29 -2.62 -0.42
C MET A 45 -9.98 -3.94 -1.09
N MET A 46 -9.21 -3.87 -2.17
CA MET A 46 -8.70 -5.01 -2.93
C MET A 46 -7.23 -4.80 -3.24
N MET A 47 -6.39 -5.77 -2.91
CA MET A 47 -4.96 -5.76 -3.23
C MET A 47 -4.53 -7.06 -3.88
N LYS A 48 -3.59 -6.97 -4.81
CA LYS A 48 -2.87 -8.11 -5.39
C LYS A 48 -1.39 -7.99 -5.06
N LEU A 49 -0.80 -9.06 -4.57
CA LEU A 49 0.61 -9.13 -4.20
C LEU A 49 1.43 -9.86 -5.29
N SER A 50 2.75 -9.73 -5.24
CA SER A 50 3.70 -10.35 -6.19
C SER A 50 3.78 -11.87 -6.08
N ASP A 51 3.38 -12.44 -4.95
CA ASP A 51 3.27 -13.89 -4.74
C ASP A 51 1.99 -14.49 -5.35
N GLY A 52 1.18 -13.67 -6.04
CA GLY A 52 -0.08 -14.08 -6.65
C GLY A 52 -1.27 -14.06 -5.68
N THR A 53 -1.06 -13.78 -4.39
CA THR A 53 -2.17 -13.66 -3.43
C THR A 53 -2.98 -12.39 -3.68
N ALA A 54 -4.27 -12.46 -3.38
CA ALA A 54 -5.17 -11.33 -3.45
C ALA A 54 -5.99 -11.23 -2.17
N HIS A 55 -6.07 -10.03 -1.60
CA HIS A 55 -6.86 -9.77 -0.41
C HIS A 55 -8.00 -8.82 -0.72
N ARG A 56 -9.18 -9.13 -0.19
CA ARG A 56 -10.36 -8.29 -0.26
C ARG A 56 -10.95 -8.18 1.13
N PHE A 57 -11.11 -6.96 1.63
CA PHE A 57 -11.60 -6.71 2.98
C PHE A 57 -12.31 -5.37 3.09
N GLU A 58 -13.21 -5.27 4.05
CA GLU A 58 -13.92 -4.03 4.39
C GLU A 58 -13.14 -3.26 5.44
N VAL A 59 -13.09 -1.93 5.28
CA VAL A 59 -12.36 -1.02 6.16
C VAL A 59 -13.32 0.05 6.66
N PRO A 60 -13.45 0.22 7.99
CA PRO A 60 -14.17 1.36 8.55
C PRO A 60 -13.53 2.68 8.14
N VAL A 61 -14.33 3.72 7.91
CA VAL A 61 -13.83 5.02 7.45
C VAL A 61 -12.75 5.61 8.36
N ALA A 62 -12.89 5.45 9.68
CA ALA A 62 -11.86 5.91 10.62
C ALA A 62 -10.49 5.27 10.33
N LYS A 63 -10.44 3.95 10.10
CA LYS A 63 -9.21 3.23 9.78
C LYS A 63 -8.64 3.59 8.41
N PHE A 64 -9.50 3.93 7.45
CA PHE A 64 -9.04 4.46 6.17
C PHE A 64 -8.33 5.81 6.32
N GLN A 65 -8.86 6.71 7.16
CA GLN A 65 -8.22 8.00 7.42
C GLN A 65 -6.87 7.83 8.15
N GLU A 66 -6.80 6.92 9.12
CA GLU A 66 -5.52 6.56 9.76
C GLU A 66 -4.51 6.04 8.73
N LEU A 67 -4.92 5.12 7.84
CA LEU A 67 -4.06 4.60 6.78
C LEU A 67 -3.56 5.73 5.87
N ARG A 68 -4.44 6.63 5.43
CA ARG A 68 -4.07 7.79 4.60
C ARG A 68 -3.03 8.67 5.28
N TYR A 69 -3.21 8.95 6.57
CA TYR A 69 -2.26 9.74 7.35
C TYR A 69 -0.90 9.04 7.45
N ASN A 70 -0.89 7.76 7.81
CA ASN A 70 0.35 6.99 7.97
C ASN A 70 1.14 6.87 6.66
N VAL A 71 0.46 6.66 5.53
CA VAL A 71 1.10 6.64 4.21
C VAL A 71 1.73 7.99 3.90
N ALA A 72 1.02 9.10 4.14
CA ALA A 72 1.56 10.44 3.92
C ALA A 72 2.78 10.73 4.82
N LEU A 73 2.74 10.28 6.08
CA LEU A 73 3.85 10.42 7.01
C LEU A 73 5.10 9.66 6.51
N ILE A 74 4.95 8.40 6.13
CA ILE A 74 6.05 7.59 5.60
C ILE A 74 6.63 8.23 4.34
N LEU A 75 5.80 8.68 3.40
CA LEU A 75 6.27 9.36 2.18
C LEU A 75 7.05 10.64 2.49
N LYS A 76 6.61 11.42 3.48
CA LYS A 76 7.33 12.60 3.93
C LYS A 76 8.70 12.22 4.51
N GLU A 77 8.74 11.24 5.40
CA GLU A 77 9.98 10.77 6.01
C GLU A 77 10.96 10.21 4.98
N MET A 78 10.47 9.44 4.01
CA MET A 78 11.29 8.94 2.89
C MET A 78 11.91 10.10 2.10
N ASN A 79 11.11 11.10 1.73
CA ASN A 79 11.59 12.29 1.03
C ASN A 79 12.61 13.10 1.86
N ASP A 80 12.40 13.22 3.17
CA ASP A 80 13.33 13.92 4.07
C ASP A 80 14.67 13.17 4.21
N LEU A 81 14.63 11.83 4.23
CA LEU A 81 15.82 10.98 4.22
C LEU A 81 16.58 11.10 2.89
N GLU A 82 15.88 11.06 1.76
CA GLU A 82 16.48 11.22 0.43
C GLU A 82 17.24 12.54 0.31
N LYS A 83 16.61 13.66 0.69
CA LYS A 83 17.24 14.99 0.69
C LYS A 83 18.49 15.07 1.57
N ARG A 84 18.48 14.42 2.74
CA ARG A 84 19.64 14.36 3.64
C ARG A 84 20.76 13.47 3.09
N SER A 85 20.40 12.41 2.36
CA SER A 85 21.36 11.45 1.78
C SER A 85 22.13 12.05 0.60
N ILE A 86 21.46 12.84 -0.24
CA ILE A 86 22.08 13.57 -1.37
C ILE A 86 23.12 14.58 -0.87
N LEU A 87 22.89 15.20 0.30
CA LEU A 87 23.85 16.14 0.92
C LEU A 87 25.13 15.45 1.43
N LYS A 88 25.17 14.12 1.53
CA LYS A 88 26.33 13.36 2.05
C LYS A 88 27.13 12.62 0.97
N ILE A 89 26.65 12.58 -0.27
CA ILE A 89 27.40 12.03 -1.40
C ILE A 89 28.23 13.18 -2.00
N GLN A 90 29.27 13.59 -1.27
CA GLN A 90 30.41 14.31 -1.85
C GLN A 90 31.62 13.39 -1.67
N ASP A 91 32.01 12.74 -2.76
CA ASP A 91 33.38 12.29 -3.02
C ASP A 91 33.99 13.26 -4.04
#